data_AF-A0A1Q4VX99-F1
#
_entry.id   AF-A0A1Q4VX99-F1
#
_cell.length_a   1.000
_cell.length_b   1.000
_cell.length_c   1.000
_cell.angle_alpha   90.00
_cell.angle_beta   90.00
_cell.angle_gamma   90.00
#
_symmetry.space_group_name_H-M   'P 1'
#
loop_
_entity.id
_entity.type
_entity.pdbx_description
1 polymer ?
#
loop_
_entity_poly.entity_id
_entity_poly.type
_entity_poly.pdbx_seq_one_letter_code
_entity_poly.pdbx_strand_id
1 'polypeptide(L)'
;MLRRSGGYQLDLDPDAVDLRRFHRLAASACESGQSQDQRATLLRESLSLWRGEPLVGLRGAWPVRVREAWRRRRVDVAVRLACIEMYSGDPAAVAQQLRDLLDEHPAAESVAEALMHALYLAGDGAEALRCYAQVRHRLVEELGTEPGRKLRELHQRILRGWPMAGAADVATATKVHR
;
A
#
# COMPACT_ATOMS: atom_id res chain seq x y z
N MET A 1 14.85 21.87 -23.44
CA MET A 1 13.92 22.83 -22.82
C MET A 1 13.38 23.73 -23.91
N LEU A 2 12.06 23.77 -24.11
CA LEU A 2 11.41 24.55 -25.16
C LEU A 2 10.66 25.72 -24.51
N ARG A 3 10.84 26.92 -25.05
CA ARG A 3 10.07 28.12 -24.63
C ARG A 3 8.76 28.12 -25.42
N ARG A 4 7.63 28.14 -24.72
CA ARG A 4 6.29 28.29 -25.31
C ARG A 4 5.68 29.63 -24.88
N SER A 5 4.73 30.16 -25.63
CA SER A 5 4.00 31.39 -25.30
C SER A 5 3.30 31.22 -23.94
N GLY A 6 3.93 31.74 -22.88
CA GLY A 6 3.43 31.68 -21.50
C GLY A 6 4.29 30.89 -20.50
N GLY A 7 5.40 30.24 -20.92
CA GLY A 7 6.25 29.53 -19.96
C GLY A 7 7.36 28.67 -20.57
N TYR A 8 7.88 27.76 -19.74
CA TYR A 8 8.96 26.84 -20.09
C TYR A 8 8.51 25.39 -19.96
N GLN A 9 8.85 24.58 -20.96
CA GLN A 9 8.60 23.14 -20.95
C GLN A 9 9.94 22.40 -20.95
N LEU A 10 10.10 21.51 -19.98
CA LEU A 10 11.17 20.50 -20.00
C LEU A 10 10.70 19.34 -20.86
N ASP A 11 11.43 19.09 -21.94
CA ASP A 11 11.25 17.93 -22.79
C ASP A 11 12.31 16.91 -22.37
N LEU A 12 11.84 15.84 -21.73
CA LEU A 12 12.67 14.83 -21.09
C LEU A 12 12.06 13.46 -21.40
N ASP A 13 12.93 12.46 -21.53
CA ASP A 13 12.51 11.07 -21.53
C ASP A 13 11.60 10.81 -20.30
N PRO A 14 10.40 10.23 -20.48
CA PRO A 14 9.54 9.83 -19.38
C PRO A 14 10.23 9.03 -18.27
N ASP A 15 11.25 8.24 -18.61
CA ASP A 15 11.99 7.39 -17.67
C ASP A 15 13.15 8.10 -16.98
N ALA A 16 13.49 9.33 -17.40
CA ALA A 16 14.47 10.18 -16.72
C ALA A 16 13.95 10.74 -15.39
N VAL A 17 12.65 10.59 -15.09
CA VAL A 17 12.05 11.02 -13.83
C VAL A 17 11.64 9.79 -13.02
N ASP A 18 12.29 9.61 -11.87
CA ASP A 18 12.05 8.52 -10.92
C ASP A 18 10.57 8.34 -10.57
N LEU A 19 9.85 9.42 -10.30
CA LEU A 19 8.43 9.39 -9.98
C LEU A 19 7.57 8.87 -11.14
N ARG A 20 7.89 9.25 -12.38
CA ARG A 20 7.16 8.77 -13.56
C ARG A 20 7.41 7.27 -13.75
N ARG A 21 8.66 6.83 -13.58
CA ARG A 21 9.03 5.42 -13.63
C ARG A 21 8.33 4.61 -12.52
N PHE A 22 8.29 5.13 -11.30
CA PHE A 22 7.55 4.56 -10.17
C PHE A 22 6.09 4.30 -10.53
N HIS A 23 5.39 5.34 -11.02
CA HIS A 23 3.98 5.22 -11.39
C HIS A 23 3.76 4.23 -12.53
N ARG A 24 4.63 4.22 -13.54
CA ARG A 24 4.55 3.28 -14.67
C ARG A 24 4.70 1.84 -14.19
N LEU A 25 5.75 1.52 -13.42
CA LEU A 25 5.99 0.18 -12.89
C LEU A 25 4.82 -0.30 -12.02
N ALA A 26 4.29 0.57 -11.15
CA ALA A 26 3.14 0.25 -10.31
C ALA A 26 1.85 0.03 -11.13
N ALA A 27 1.68 0.75 -12.25
CA ALA A 27 0.56 0.55 -13.16
C ALA A 27 0.71 -0.76 -13.95
N SER A 28 1.91 -1.07 -14.46
CA SER A 28 2.19 -2.30 -15.20
C SER A 28 2.03 -3.55 -14.33
N ALA A 29 2.31 -3.47 -13.03
CA ALA A 29 1.98 -4.54 -12.09
C ALA A 29 0.47 -4.82 -11.99
N CYS A 30 -0.39 -3.87 -12.36
CA CYS A 30 -1.85 -4.05 -12.35
C CYS A 30 -2.40 -4.59 -13.69
N GLU A 31 -1.57 -4.68 -14.73
CA GLU A 31 -2.01 -5.17 -16.04
C GLU A 31 -2.42 -6.65 -15.96
N SER A 32 -3.34 -7.02 -16.85
CA SER A 32 -3.80 -8.40 -17.01
C SER A 32 -2.71 -9.25 -17.67
N GLY A 33 -2.59 -10.51 -17.26
CA GLY A 33 -1.64 -11.45 -17.86
C GLY A 33 -0.27 -11.53 -17.17
N GLN A 34 -0.01 -10.66 -16.19
CA GLN A 34 1.19 -10.75 -15.34
C GLN A 34 1.02 -11.87 -14.28
N SER A 35 2.04 -12.70 -14.12
CA SER A 35 2.14 -13.65 -13.00
C SER A 35 2.35 -12.91 -11.67
N GLN A 36 2.07 -13.56 -10.54
CA GLN A 36 2.31 -12.95 -9.22
C GLN A 36 3.78 -12.56 -9.03
N ASP A 37 4.72 -13.36 -9.53
CA ASP A 37 6.16 -13.08 -9.43
C ASP A 37 6.57 -11.87 -10.28
N GLN A 38 5.98 -11.73 -11.47
CA GLN A 38 6.20 -10.55 -12.32
C GLN A 38 5.67 -9.29 -11.64
N ARG A 39 4.46 -9.37 -11.07
CA ARG A 39 3.86 -8.28 -10.30
C ARG A 39 4.73 -7.89 -9.11
N ALA A 40 5.18 -8.84 -8.30
CA ALA A 40 6.04 -8.57 -7.17
C ALA A 40 7.37 -7.93 -7.61
N THR A 41 7.96 -8.40 -8.70
CA THR A 41 9.19 -7.82 -9.27
C THR A 41 9.00 -6.36 -9.68
N LEU A 42 7.92 -6.05 -10.41
CA LEU A 42 7.59 -4.68 -10.82
C LEU A 42 7.33 -3.76 -9.63
N LEU A 43 6.64 -4.25 -8.60
CA LEU A 43 6.36 -3.48 -7.38
C LEU A 43 7.63 -3.23 -6.56
N ARG A 44 8.52 -4.23 -6.42
CA ARG A 44 9.84 -4.06 -5.78
C ARG A 44 10.70 -3.05 -6.52
N GLU A 45 10.76 -3.14 -7.85
CA GLU A 45 11.50 -2.18 -8.66
C GLU A 45 10.91 -0.77 -8.52
N SER A 46 9.59 -0.65 -8.48
CA SER A 46 8.91 0.62 -8.23
C SER A 46 9.33 1.21 -6.88
N LEU A 47 9.29 0.43 -5.80
CA LEU A 47 9.64 0.89 -4.45
C LEU A 47 11.14 1.23 -4.30
N SER A 48 12.04 0.56 -5.03
CA SER A 48 13.49 0.83 -4.95
C SER A 48 13.90 2.19 -5.52
N LEU A 49 13.03 2.85 -6.29
CA LEU A 49 13.25 4.21 -6.79
C LEU A 49 13.18 5.27 -5.68
N TRP A 50 12.60 4.93 -4.52
CA TRP A 50 12.49 5.84 -3.39
C TRP A 50 13.78 5.88 -2.58
N ARG A 51 14.47 7.02 -2.60
CA ARG A 51 15.77 7.22 -1.91
C ARG A 51 15.67 8.11 -0.66
N GLY A 52 14.46 8.46 -0.24
CA GLY A 52 14.22 9.33 0.91
C GLY A 52 12.98 10.19 0.73
N GLU A 53 12.94 11.30 1.44
CA GLU A 53 11.82 12.24 1.42
C GLU A 53 11.75 13.00 0.08
N PRO A 54 10.61 13.02 -0.62
CA PRO A 54 10.50 13.77 -1.85
C PRO A 54 10.61 15.28 -1.65
N LEU A 55 11.19 15.99 -2.62
CA LEU A 55 11.27 17.46 -2.62
C LEU A 55 11.93 18.04 -1.35
N VAL A 56 12.95 17.34 -0.82
CA VAL A 56 13.78 17.84 0.30
C VAL A 56 14.27 19.25 0.00
N GLY A 57 14.22 20.12 1.02
CA GLY A 57 14.62 21.52 0.92
C GLY A 57 13.54 22.46 0.38
N LEU A 58 12.48 21.96 -0.25
CA LEU A 58 11.37 22.80 -0.73
C LEU A 58 10.33 23.04 0.37
N ARG A 59 10.04 24.33 0.60
CA ARG A 59 9.06 24.84 1.57
C ARG A 59 7.81 25.38 0.86
N GLY A 60 6.73 25.52 1.62
CA GLY A 60 5.44 26.04 1.13
C GLY A 60 4.35 24.97 1.06
N ALA A 61 3.12 25.41 0.84
CA ALA A 61 1.94 24.55 0.90
C ALA A 61 1.91 23.50 -0.24
N TRP A 62 2.42 23.85 -1.43
CA TRP A 62 2.43 22.93 -2.57
C TRP A 62 3.36 21.72 -2.35
N PRO A 63 4.66 21.86 -2.00
CA PRO A 63 5.52 20.71 -1.73
C PRO A 63 5.00 19.80 -0.60
N VAL A 64 4.38 20.38 0.44
CA VAL A 64 3.78 19.61 1.55
C VAL A 64 2.66 18.70 1.03
N ARG A 65 1.68 19.25 0.31
CA ARG A 65 0.57 18.46 -0.24
C ARG A 65 1.04 17.38 -1.22
N VAL A 66 2.04 17.71 -2.04
CA VAL A 66 2.61 16.78 -3.01
C VAL A 66 3.34 15.63 -2.32
N ARG A 67 4.16 15.91 -1.30
CA ARG A 67 4.82 14.88 -0.47
C ARG A 67 3.82 13.91 0.14
N GLU A 68 2.75 14.41 0.74
CA GLU A 68 1.71 13.55 1.32
C GLU A 68 1.04 12.65 0.28
N ALA A 69 0.69 13.20 -0.88
CA ALA A 69 0.07 12.42 -1.96
C ALA A 69 1.00 11.29 -2.45
N TRP A 70 2.29 11.59 -2.58
CA TRP A 70 3.28 10.61 -3.01
C TRP A 70 3.56 9.57 -1.93
N ARG A 71 3.66 9.95 -0.64
CA ARG A 71 3.77 9.01 0.48
C ARG A 71 2.59 8.03 0.52
N ARG A 72 1.35 8.54 0.41
CA ARG A 72 0.15 7.68 0.34
C ARG A 72 0.26 6.67 -0.81
N ARG A 73 0.73 7.11 -1.99
CA ARG A 73 0.90 6.20 -3.12
C ARG A 73 2.00 5.16 -2.88
N ARG A 74 3.10 5.52 -2.22
CA ARG A 74 4.15 4.57 -1.82
C ARG A 74 3.60 3.49 -0.90
N VAL A 75 2.82 3.89 0.11
CA VAL A 75 2.14 2.98 1.04
C VAL A 75 1.24 2.00 0.28
N ASP A 76 0.41 2.48 -0.65
CA ASP A 76 -0.45 1.62 -1.46
C ASP A 76 0.34 0.57 -2.26
N VAL A 77 1.49 0.94 -2.82
CA VAL A 77 2.36 0.03 -3.57
C VAL A 77 3.02 -0.99 -2.64
N ALA A 78 3.48 -0.56 -1.45
CA ALA A 78 4.05 -1.45 -0.44
C ALA A 78 3.04 -2.47 0.06
N VAL A 79 1.80 -2.05 0.37
CA VAL A 79 0.71 -2.94 0.77
C VAL A 79 0.41 -3.98 -0.32
N ARG A 80 0.38 -3.56 -1.59
CA ARG A 80 0.17 -4.50 -2.72
C ARG A 80 1.27 -5.55 -2.82
N LEU A 81 2.53 -5.14 -2.65
CA LEU A 81 3.65 -6.07 -2.66
C LEU A 81 3.52 -7.07 -1.50
N ALA A 82 3.26 -6.56 -0.29
CA ALA A 82 3.07 -7.38 0.90
C ALA A 82 1.94 -8.40 0.74
N CYS A 83 0.81 -8.01 0.14
CA CYS A 83 -0.29 -8.90 -0.19
C CYS A 83 0.09 -10.02 -1.16
N ILE A 84 1.09 -9.83 -2.03
CA ILE A 84 1.59 -10.90 -2.89
C ILE A 84 2.55 -11.80 -2.10
N GLU A 85 3.52 -11.19 -1.43
CA GLU A 85 4.59 -11.91 -0.73
C GLU A 85 4.11 -12.71 0.46
N MET A 86 3.02 -12.31 1.13
CA MET A 86 2.46 -13.09 2.24
C MET A 86 1.86 -14.44 1.81
N TYR A 87 1.54 -14.63 0.53
CA TYR A 87 1.04 -15.91 0.01
C TYR A 87 2.09 -16.75 -0.70
N SER A 88 3.13 -16.12 -1.23
CA SER A 88 4.22 -16.81 -1.94
C SER A 88 5.48 -17.02 -1.10
N GLY A 89 5.58 -16.37 0.06
CA GLY A 89 6.75 -16.39 0.94
C GLY A 89 6.39 -16.60 2.40
N ASP A 90 7.12 -15.92 3.29
CA ASP A 90 6.96 -16.01 4.75
C ASP A 90 6.03 -14.90 5.27
N PRO A 91 4.78 -15.24 5.69
CA PRO A 91 3.84 -14.24 6.20
C PRO A 91 4.35 -13.51 7.46
N ALA A 92 5.19 -14.14 8.28
CA ALA A 92 5.71 -13.53 9.50
C ALA A 92 6.73 -12.42 9.19
N ALA A 93 7.60 -12.65 8.20
CA ALA A 93 8.54 -11.64 7.71
C ALA A 93 7.80 -10.43 7.11
N VAL A 94 6.73 -10.68 6.34
CA VAL A 94 5.88 -9.62 5.77
C VAL A 94 5.15 -8.86 6.88
N ALA A 95 4.64 -9.55 7.89
CA ALA A 95 3.99 -8.90 9.04
C ALA A 95 4.94 -7.92 9.74
N GLN A 96 6.23 -8.23 9.87
CA GLN A 96 7.18 -7.30 10.47
C GLN A 96 7.34 -6.02 9.64
N GLN A 97 7.49 -6.14 8.32
CA GLN A 97 7.58 -4.97 7.43
C GLN A 97 6.33 -4.09 7.48
N LEU A 98 5.15 -4.73 7.60
CA LEU A 98 3.88 -4.02 7.71
C LEU A 98 3.68 -3.34 9.08
N ARG A 99 4.28 -3.86 10.16
CA ARG A 99 4.32 -3.17 11.46
C ARG A 99 5.09 -1.86 11.36
N ASP A 100 6.30 -1.91 10.80
CA ASP A 100 7.14 -0.72 10.64
C ASP A 100 6.39 0.35 9.80
N LEU A 101 5.71 -0.09 8.73
CA LEU A 101 4.89 0.79 7.90
C LEU A 101 3.66 1.36 8.63
N LEU A 102 3.04 0.59 9.53
CA LEU A 102 1.91 1.05 10.34
C LEU A 102 2.34 2.05 11.41
N ASP A 103 3.55 1.91 11.96
CA ASP A 103 4.12 2.86 12.90
C ASP A 103 4.44 4.21 12.21
N GLU A 104 4.90 4.17 10.96
CA GLU A 104 5.06 5.37 10.13
C GLU A 104 3.72 6.01 9.72
N HIS A 105 2.67 5.18 9.57
CA HIS A 105 1.34 5.61 9.12
C HIS A 105 0.21 5.05 10.01
N PRO A 106 0.06 5.54 11.26
CA PRO A 106 -0.80 4.94 12.29
C PRO A 106 -2.29 4.82 11.94
N ALA A 107 -2.79 5.70 11.08
CA ALA A 107 -4.19 5.76 10.64
C ALA A 107 -4.42 5.09 9.27
N ALA A 108 -3.41 4.44 8.67
CA ALA A 108 -3.55 3.80 7.38
C ALA A 108 -4.25 2.43 7.50
N GLU A 109 -5.58 2.44 7.35
CA GLU A 109 -6.41 1.22 7.42
C GLU A 109 -5.97 0.12 6.47
N SER A 110 -5.48 0.44 5.28
CA SER A 110 -4.99 -0.54 4.30
C SER A 110 -3.74 -1.28 4.77
N VAL A 111 -2.86 -0.62 5.52
CA VAL A 111 -1.68 -1.24 6.13
C VAL A 111 -2.11 -2.14 7.28
N ALA A 112 -3.03 -1.67 8.12
CA ALA A 112 -3.61 -2.46 9.21
C ALA A 112 -4.30 -3.72 8.69
N GLU A 113 -5.09 -3.62 7.61
CA GLU A 113 -5.77 -4.75 6.97
C GLU A 113 -4.75 -5.81 6.51
N ALA A 114 -3.71 -5.38 5.78
CA ALA A 114 -2.67 -6.30 5.33
C ALA A 114 -1.88 -6.92 6.50
N LEU A 115 -1.59 -6.14 7.54
CA LEU A 115 -0.88 -6.64 8.72
C LEU A 115 -1.69 -7.71 9.46
N MET A 116 -2.96 -7.43 9.73
CA MET A 116 -3.88 -8.39 10.34
C MET A 116 -3.97 -9.68 9.52
N HIS A 117 -3.98 -9.55 8.19
CA HIS A 117 -4.02 -10.69 7.29
C HIS A 117 -2.74 -11.54 7.37
N ALA A 118 -1.57 -10.90 7.32
CA ALA A 118 -0.27 -11.56 7.41
C ALA A 118 -0.08 -12.26 8.77
N LEU A 119 -0.47 -11.61 9.88
CA LEU A 119 -0.43 -12.18 11.23
C LEU A 119 -1.32 -13.41 11.37
N TYR A 120 -2.53 -13.35 10.82
CA TYR A 120 -3.44 -14.48 10.84
C TYR A 120 -2.91 -15.67 10.01
N LEU A 121 -2.32 -15.41 8.83
CA LEU A 121 -1.65 -16.44 8.03
C LEU A 121 -0.43 -17.04 8.74
N ALA A 122 0.29 -16.25 9.54
CA ALA A 122 1.39 -16.70 10.38
C ALA A 122 0.92 -17.49 11.64
N GLY A 123 -0.39 -17.63 11.86
CA GLY A 123 -0.97 -18.34 13.00
C GLY A 123 -1.13 -17.49 14.27
N ASP A 124 -0.84 -16.18 14.22
CA ASP A 124 -0.96 -15.27 15.37
C ASP A 124 -2.23 -14.42 15.29
N GLY A 125 -3.39 -15.10 15.34
CA GLY A 125 -4.70 -14.44 15.30
C GLY A 125 -4.94 -13.48 16.48
N ALA A 126 -4.33 -13.74 17.64
CA ALA A 126 -4.46 -12.87 18.81
C ALA A 126 -3.77 -11.51 18.57
N GLU A 127 -2.59 -11.50 17.97
CA GLU A 127 -1.91 -10.27 17.58
C GLU A 127 -2.67 -9.51 16.49
N ALA A 128 -3.29 -10.22 15.54
CA ALA A 128 -4.14 -9.59 14.53
C ALA A 128 -5.34 -8.85 15.16
N LEU A 129 -5.99 -9.43 16.18
CA LEU A 129 -7.08 -8.78 16.91
C LEU A 129 -6.59 -7.58 17.75
N ARG A 130 -5.39 -7.66 18.34
CA ARG A 130 -4.76 -6.52 19.03
C ARG A 130 -4.50 -5.36 18.08
N CYS A 131 -3.97 -5.64 16.89
CA CYS A 131 -3.77 -4.65 15.84
C CYS A 131 -5.07 -3.92 15.48
N TYR A 132 -6.18 -4.65 15.29
CA TYR A 132 -7.49 -4.03 15.03
C TYR A 132 -7.93 -3.07 16.15
N ALA A 133 -7.81 -3.50 17.41
CA ALA A 133 -8.22 -2.70 18.55
C ALA A 133 -7.41 -1.40 18.64
N GLN A 134 -6.10 -1.46 18.41
CA GLN A 134 -5.20 -0.30 18.44
C GLN A 134 -5.54 0.70 17.33
N VAL A 135 -5.73 0.21 16.09
CA VAL A 135 -6.07 1.07 14.94
C VAL A 135 -7.45 1.69 15.12
N ARG A 136 -8.44 0.92 15.59
CA ARG A 136 -9.77 1.45 15.90
C ARG A 136 -9.71 2.57 16.92
N HIS A 137 -8.97 2.38 18.02
CA HIS A 137 -8.82 3.41 19.05
C HIS A 137 -8.24 4.70 18.46
N ARG A 138 -7.17 4.61 17.66
CA ARG A 138 -6.58 5.77 16.98
C ARG A 138 -7.56 6.47 16.03
N LEU A 139 -8.28 5.74 15.19
CA LEU A 139 -9.25 6.34 14.26
C LEU A 139 -10.38 7.07 14.99
N VAL A 140 -10.84 6.53 16.12
CA VAL A 140 -11.88 7.17 16.93
C VAL A 140 -11.34 8.41 17.64
N GLU A 141 -10.16 8.33 18.27
CA GLU A 141 -9.58 9.46 19.02
C GLU A 141 -9.09 10.59 18.10
N GLU A 142 -8.43 10.28 16.99
CA GLU A 142 -7.79 11.28 16.14
C GLU A 142 -8.71 11.82 15.04
N LEU A 143 -9.60 10.98 14.50
CA LEU A 143 -10.44 11.32 13.35
C LEU A 143 -11.93 11.35 13.69
N GLY A 144 -12.34 10.85 14.86
CA GLY A 144 -13.76 10.73 15.22
C GLY A 144 -14.51 9.73 14.35
N THR A 145 -13.81 8.81 13.68
CA THR A 145 -14.38 7.87 12.72
C THR A 145 -14.22 6.43 13.16
N GLU A 146 -15.23 5.60 12.89
CA GLU A 146 -15.12 4.14 13.05
C GLU A 146 -14.37 3.51 11.86
N PRO A 147 -13.75 2.33 12.04
CA PRO A 147 -13.06 1.64 10.96
C PRO A 147 -13.95 1.36 9.75
N GLY A 148 -13.33 1.46 8.59
CA GLY A 148 -13.90 1.13 7.30
C GLY A 148 -14.43 -0.31 7.22
N ARG A 149 -15.32 -0.53 6.26
CA ARG A 149 -16.03 -1.81 6.10
C ARG A 149 -15.08 -3.00 5.96
N LYS A 150 -14.02 -2.87 5.16
CA LYS A 150 -13.06 -3.96 4.91
C LYS A 150 -12.36 -4.42 6.18
N LEU A 151 -11.86 -3.47 7.00
CA LEU A 151 -11.18 -3.78 8.24
C LEU A 151 -12.12 -4.45 9.26
N ARG A 152 -13.38 -3.99 9.33
CA ARG A 152 -14.42 -4.62 10.15
C ARG A 152 -14.77 -6.03 9.69
N GLU A 153 -14.92 -6.25 8.39
CA GLU A 153 -15.18 -7.56 7.80
C GLU A 153 -14.03 -8.55 8.10
N LEU A 154 -12.77 -8.10 7.97
CA LEU A 154 -11.60 -8.92 8.30
C LEU A 154 -11.57 -9.31 9.78
N HIS A 155 -11.80 -8.35 10.68
CA HIS A 155 -11.90 -8.60 12.12
C HIS A 155 -12.94 -9.70 12.43
N GLN A 156 -14.13 -9.61 11.82
CA GLN A 156 -15.19 -10.62 11.99
C GLN A 156 -14.79 -12.00 11.44
N ARG A 157 -14.05 -12.07 10.32
CA ARG A 157 -13.55 -13.35 9.79
C ARG A 157 -12.56 -14.01 10.74
N ILE A 158 -11.63 -13.23 11.30
CA ILE A 158 -10.63 -13.72 12.25
C ILE A 158 -11.31 -14.26 13.52
N LEU A 159 -12.30 -13.53 14.07
CA LEU A 159 -13.06 -13.99 15.24
C LEU A 159 -13.79 -15.31 15.00
N ARG A 160 -14.24 -15.56 13.77
CA ARG A 160 -14.93 -16.80 13.38
C ARG A 160 -13.98 -17.94 13.01
N GLY A 161 -12.66 -17.70 13.02
CA GLY A 161 -11.67 -18.68 12.60
C GLY A 161 -11.80 -19.07 11.12
N TRP A 162 -12.32 -18.18 10.28
CA TRP A 162 -12.50 -18.50 8.86
C TRP A 162 -11.16 -18.50 8.13
N PRO A 163 -10.96 -19.44 7.17
CA PRO A 163 -9.80 -19.39 6.31
C PRO A 163 -9.80 -18.08 5.50
N MET A 164 -8.62 -17.52 5.36
CA MET A 164 -8.42 -16.37 4.49
C MET A 164 -8.41 -16.83 3.05
N ALA A 165 -9.16 -16.11 2.21
CA ALA A 165 -9.23 -16.41 0.79
C ALA A 165 -7.91 -16.00 0.12
N GLY A 166 -7.24 -16.92 -0.55
CA GLY A 166 -5.96 -16.66 -1.23
C GLY A 166 -6.07 -15.58 -2.30
N ALA A 167 -4.92 -15.02 -2.74
CA ALA A 167 -4.84 -13.94 -3.74
C ALA A 167 -5.64 -14.16 -5.05
N ALA A 168 -5.99 -15.42 -5.38
CA ALA A 168 -6.86 -15.77 -6.51
C ALA A 168 -8.33 -15.33 -6.34
N ASP A 169 -8.84 -15.23 -5.10
CA ASP A 169 -10.25 -14.91 -4.81
C ASP A 169 -10.55 -13.40 -4.81
N VAL A 170 -9.52 -12.57 -4.64
CA VAL A 170 -9.65 -11.10 -4.61
C VAL A 170 -9.79 -10.53 -6.05
N ALA A 171 -9.27 -11.25 -7.05
CA ALA A 171 -9.35 -10.87 -8.46
C ALA A 171 -10.75 -11.09 -9.07
N THR A 172 -11.50 -12.08 -8.56
CA THR A 172 -12.88 -12.37 -8.99
C THR A 172 -13.91 -11.40 -8.42
N ALA A 173 -13.68 -10.85 -7.23
CA ALA A 173 -14.60 -9.90 -6.59
C ALA A 173 -14.72 -8.54 -7.32
N THR A 174 -13.77 -8.18 -8.19
CA THR A 174 -13.82 -6.91 -8.96
C THR A 174 -14.60 -7.04 -10.28
N LYS A 175 -15.04 -8.25 -10.66
CA LYS A 175 -15.73 -8.51 -11.94
C LYS A 175 -17.27 -8.55 -11.88
N VAL A 176 -17.91 -8.32 -10.73
CA VAL A 176 -19.37 -8.54 -10.57
C VAL A 176 -20.21 -7.26 -10.41
N HIS A 177 -19.65 -6.05 -10.57
CA HIS A 177 -20.47 -4.82 -10.61
C HIS A 177 -20.18 -3.98 -11.86
N ARG A 178 -20.68 -4.46 -13.01
CA ARG A 178 -21.01 -3.59 -14.14
C ARG A 178 -22.27 -4.10 -14.82
#